data_AF-A0A6P0W458-F1
#
_entry.id   AF-A0A6P0W458-F1
#
_cell.length_a   1.000
_cell.length_b   1.000
_cell.length_c   1.000
_cell.angle_alpha   90.00
_cell.angle_beta   90.00
_cell.angle_gamma   90.00
#
_symmetry.space_group_name_H-M   'P 1'
#
loop_
_entity.id
_entity.type
_entity.pdbx_description
1 polymer ?
#
loop_
_entity_poly.entity_id
_entity_poly.type
_entity_poly.pdbx_seq_one_letter_code
_entity_poly.pdbx_strand_id
1 'polypeptide(L)'
;TITRYEQGESVLYYAYNPHWISTVLKVDEDVIWLEVPFTSLPQDQEKATAKDTSIDGKNLGFARQRQRIVANKQFLAANPSAKRWFELVTIPTEDMNTESLRIKEGENTSKDIRRHAEEWIENNQELFDGWVEEAKVAGKAALVDTKPPDK
;
A
#
# COMPACT_ATOMS: atom_id res chain seq x y z
N THR A 1 -10.41 -8.24 -21.48
CA THR A 1 -11.35 -7.49 -20.62
C THR A 1 -11.49 -6.06 -21.10
N ILE A 2 -10.42 -5.25 -21.09
CA ILE A 2 -10.48 -3.82 -21.50
C ILE A 2 -11.07 -3.62 -22.90
N THR A 3 -10.58 -4.34 -23.92
CA THR A 3 -11.13 -4.22 -25.29
C THR A 3 -12.63 -4.50 -25.38
N ARG A 4 -13.17 -5.42 -24.57
CA ARG A 4 -14.62 -5.69 -24.55
C ARG A 4 -15.41 -4.57 -23.89
N TYR A 5 -14.88 -4.04 -22.79
CA TYR A 5 -15.45 -2.85 -22.14
C TYR A 5 -15.46 -1.63 -23.08
N GLU A 6 -14.36 -1.39 -23.83
CA GLU A 6 -14.28 -0.32 -24.84
C GLU A 6 -15.27 -0.49 -25.99
N GLN A 7 -15.72 -1.72 -26.26
CA GLN A 7 -16.76 -2.05 -27.24
C GLN A 7 -18.18 -1.93 -26.66
N GLY A 8 -18.33 -1.51 -25.39
CA GLY A 8 -19.62 -1.42 -24.70
C GLY A 8 -20.19 -2.77 -24.25
N GLU A 9 -19.39 -3.84 -24.27
CA GLU A 9 -19.82 -5.16 -23.81
C GLU A 9 -19.63 -5.35 -22.30
N SER A 10 -20.42 -6.25 -21.72
CA SER A 10 -20.31 -6.61 -20.31
C SER A 10 -18.98 -7.31 -19.99
N VAL A 11 -18.39 -6.98 -18.84
CA VAL A 11 -17.16 -7.58 -18.34
C VAL A 11 -17.33 -8.11 -16.91
N LEU A 12 -16.67 -9.22 -16.61
CA LEU A 12 -16.51 -9.76 -15.26
C LEU A 12 -15.05 -10.15 -15.09
N TYR A 13 -14.42 -9.68 -14.02
CA TYR A 13 -13.02 -9.97 -13.73
C TYR A 13 -12.76 -9.95 -12.22
N TYR A 14 -11.68 -10.64 -11.84
CA TYR A 14 -11.13 -10.54 -10.50
C TYR A 14 -10.07 -9.45 -10.48
N ALA A 15 -10.09 -8.63 -9.41
CA ALA A 15 -9.11 -7.58 -9.20
C ALA A 15 -8.72 -7.49 -7.73
N TYR A 16 -7.53 -6.94 -7.51
CA TYR A 16 -7.01 -6.57 -6.21
C TYR A 16 -6.47 -5.15 -6.30
N ASN A 17 -6.52 -4.42 -5.18
CA ASN A 17 -5.93 -3.09 -5.07
C ASN A 17 -4.67 -3.16 -4.19
N PRO A 18 -3.64 -2.37 -4.49
CA PRO A 18 -3.51 -1.47 -5.65
C PRO A 18 -3.16 -2.22 -6.95
N HIS A 19 -3.69 -1.72 -8.08
CA HIS A 19 -3.42 -2.22 -9.43
C HIS A 19 -3.86 -1.20 -10.50
N TRP A 20 -3.16 -1.13 -11.63
CA TRP A 20 -3.44 -0.20 -12.74
C TRP A 20 -4.87 -0.27 -13.28
N ILE A 21 -5.53 -1.43 -13.17
CA ILE A 21 -6.87 -1.58 -13.73
C ILE A 21 -7.88 -0.63 -13.07
N SER A 22 -7.63 -0.25 -11.81
CA SER A 22 -8.45 0.66 -11.03
C SER A 22 -8.28 2.14 -11.44
N THR A 23 -7.27 2.47 -12.26
CA THR A 23 -7.17 3.80 -12.90
C THR A 23 -7.94 3.88 -14.22
N VAL A 24 -8.27 2.72 -14.81
CA VAL A 24 -8.97 2.62 -16.11
C VAL A 24 -10.46 2.33 -15.92
N LEU A 25 -10.78 1.39 -15.02
CA LEU A 25 -12.14 1.00 -14.68
C LEU A 25 -12.45 1.52 -13.27
N LYS A 26 -13.09 2.69 -13.21
CA LYS A 26 -13.39 3.35 -11.94
C LYS A 26 -14.60 2.70 -11.27
N VAL A 27 -14.45 2.43 -9.99
CA VAL A 27 -15.53 1.89 -9.17
C VAL A 27 -16.65 2.94 -9.06
N ASP A 28 -17.90 2.48 -9.14
CA ASP A 28 -19.13 3.28 -9.12
C ASP A 28 -19.37 4.18 -10.36
N GLU A 29 -18.48 4.16 -11.35
CA GLU A 29 -18.65 4.79 -12.68
C GLU A 29 -18.70 3.70 -13.77
N ASP A 30 -17.66 2.88 -13.87
CA ASP A 30 -17.49 1.86 -14.91
C ASP A 30 -17.82 0.45 -14.42
N VAL A 31 -17.52 0.17 -13.15
CA VAL A 31 -17.61 -1.16 -12.55
C VAL A 31 -18.11 -1.06 -11.10
N ILE A 32 -18.64 -2.18 -10.60
CA ILE A 32 -19.03 -2.32 -9.19
C ILE A 32 -18.41 -3.58 -8.60
N TRP A 33 -18.20 -3.58 -7.29
CA TRP A 33 -17.85 -4.81 -6.56
C TRP A 33 -19.07 -5.71 -6.41
N LEU A 34 -18.90 -7.00 -6.71
CA LEU A 34 -19.93 -8.01 -6.49
C LEU A 34 -19.82 -8.58 -5.08
N GLU A 35 -20.97 -8.76 -4.44
CA GLU A 35 -21.07 -9.40 -3.13
C GLU A 35 -21.09 -10.93 -3.26
N VAL A 36 -20.63 -11.60 -2.21
CA VAL A 36 -20.77 -13.05 -2.06
C VAL A 36 -21.79 -13.37 -0.97
N PRO A 37 -22.55 -14.48 -1.13
CA PRO A 37 -23.60 -14.84 -0.17
C PRO A 37 -23.06 -15.31 1.18
N PHE A 38 -21.80 -15.76 1.25
CA PHE A 38 -21.15 -16.20 2.48
C PHE A 38 -19.63 -16.12 2.36
N THR A 39 -18.94 -16.04 3.50
CA THR A 39 -17.47 -16.09 3.55
C THR A 39 -16.98 -17.52 3.37
N SER A 40 -16.08 -17.72 2.41
CA SER A 40 -15.42 -19.00 2.16
C SER A 40 -13.97 -18.72 1.80
N LEU A 41 -13.09 -18.82 2.81
CA LEU A 41 -11.65 -18.58 2.68
C LEU A 41 -10.87 -19.88 2.88
N PRO A 42 -9.60 -19.94 2.45
CA PRO A 42 -8.75 -21.11 2.64
C PRO A 42 -8.60 -21.51 4.12
N GLN A 43 -8.15 -22.74 4.37
CA GLN A 43 -8.17 -23.36 5.70
C GLN A 43 -7.42 -22.56 6.78
N ASP A 44 -6.33 -21.88 6.42
CA ASP A 44 -5.57 -21.01 7.33
C ASP A 44 -6.36 -19.76 7.79
N GLN A 45 -7.48 -19.46 7.11
CA GLN A 45 -8.38 -18.34 7.39
C GLN A 45 -9.81 -18.80 7.67
N GLU A 46 -10.03 -20.09 7.98
CA GLU A 46 -11.37 -20.69 8.20
C GLU A 46 -12.20 -20.01 9.30
N LYS A 47 -11.54 -19.29 10.22
CA LYS A 47 -12.18 -18.56 11.32
C LYS A 47 -12.72 -17.19 10.92
N ALA A 48 -12.44 -16.73 9.70
CA ALA A 48 -12.96 -15.48 9.20
C ALA A 48 -14.48 -15.54 9.06
N THR A 49 -15.13 -14.48 9.50
CA THR A 49 -16.58 -14.32 9.45
C THR A 49 -16.97 -13.35 8.34
N ALA A 50 -18.27 -13.24 8.05
CA ALA A 50 -18.79 -12.22 7.15
C ALA A 50 -18.39 -10.80 7.58
N LYS A 51 -18.16 -10.55 8.87
CA LYS A 51 -17.68 -9.26 9.38
C LYS A 51 -16.26 -8.95 8.91
N ASP A 52 -15.41 -9.96 8.79
CA ASP A 52 -14.00 -9.81 8.42
C ASP A 52 -13.81 -9.57 6.92
N THR A 53 -14.78 -10.00 6.12
CA THR A 53 -14.82 -9.87 4.66
C THR A 53 -15.79 -8.78 4.17
N SER A 54 -16.46 -8.10 5.09
CA SER A 54 -17.36 -7.00 4.76
C SER A 54 -16.65 -5.66 4.73
N ILE A 55 -16.90 -4.90 3.67
CA ILE A 55 -16.49 -3.50 3.52
C ILE A 55 -17.74 -2.67 3.31
N ASP A 56 -17.96 -1.69 4.18
CA ASP A 56 -19.11 -0.79 4.15
C ASP A 56 -20.46 -1.51 4.05
N GLY A 57 -20.57 -2.63 4.77
CA GLY A 57 -21.77 -3.46 4.85
C GLY A 57 -21.92 -4.49 3.73
N LYS A 58 -21.02 -4.51 2.73
CA LYS A 58 -21.03 -5.46 1.61
C LYS A 58 -20.03 -6.56 1.83
N ASN A 59 -20.46 -7.83 1.77
CA ASN A 59 -19.55 -8.96 1.89
C ASN A 59 -18.83 -9.21 0.56
N LEU A 60 -17.56 -8.81 0.48
CA LEU A 60 -16.77 -8.95 -0.75
C LEU A 60 -16.05 -10.30 -0.87
N GLY A 61 -16.20 -11.18 0.13
CA GLY A 61 -15.60 -12.51 0.14
C GLY A 61 -14.11 -12.56 0.47
N PHE A 62 -13.45 -11.40 0.59
CA PHE A 62 -12.03 -11.29 0.94
C PHE A 62 -11.85 -10.46 2.20
N ALA A 63 -10.94 -10.90 3.07
CA ALA A 63 -10.57 -10.13 4.25
C ALA A 63 -9.93 -8.79 3.83
N ARG A 64 -10.14 -7.74 4.62
CA ARG A 64 -9.51 -6.43 4.37
C ARG A 64 -7.98 -6.59 4.38
N GLN A 65 -7.38 -6.53 3.19
CA GLN A 65 -5.93 -6.58 3.02
C GLN A 65 -5.30 -5.28 3.51
N ARG A 66 -4.14 -5.39 4.16
CA ARG A 66 -3.31 -4.25 4.56
C ARG A 66 -1.88 -4.51 4.13
N GLN A 67 -1.32 -3.61 3.34
CA GLN A 67 0.10 -3.62 3.05
C GLN A 67 0.87 -3.12 4.28
N ARG A 68 1.99 -3.76 4.59
CA ARG A 68 2.81 -3.44 5.77
C ARG A 68 4.28 -3.62 5.42
N ILE A 69 5.11 -2.75 6.00
CA ILE A 69 6.55 -2.94 6.02
C ILE A 69 6.89 -3.99 7.07
N VAL A 70 7.67 -5.00 6.67
CA VAL A 70 8.18 -6.04 7.58
C VAL A 70 9.70 -5.95 7.57
N ALA A 71 10.30 -5.89 8.76
CA ALA A 71 11.74 -5.76 8.91
C ALA A 71 12.28 -6.68 10.01
N ASN A 72 13.56 -7.03 9.89
CA ASN A 72 14.26 -7.85 10.87
C ASN A 72 14.37 -7.11 12.22
N LYS A 73 14.09 -7.81 13.34
CA LYS A 73 14.08 -7.20 14.68
C LYS A 73 15.45 -6.64 15.10
N GLN A 74 16.54 -7.34 14.79
CA GLN A 74 17.90 -6.89 15.13
C GLN A 74 18.27 -5.65 14.32
N PHE A 75 17.88 -5.61 13.03
CA PHE A 75 18.05 -4.42 12.20
C PHE A 75 17.33 -3.21 12.80
N LEU A 76 16.07 -3.36 13.21
CA LEU A 76 15.30 -2.26 13.82
C LEU A 76 15.89 -1.78 15.15
N ALA A 77 16.43 -2.70 15.96
CA ALA A 77 17.10 -2.35 17.21
C ALA A 77 18.38 -1.54 16.97
N ALA A 78 19.15 -1.88 15.93
CA ALA A 78 20.36 -1.17 15.55
C ALA A 78 20.09 0.14 14.77
N ASN A 79 18.89 0.30 14.20
CA ASN A 79 18.54 1.43 13.32
C ASN A 79 17.23 2.11 13.75
N PRO A 80 17.22 2.81 14.90
CA PRO A 80 16.04 3.47 15.44
C PRO A 80 15.42 4.50 14.47
N SER A 81 16.23 5.21 13.68
CA SER A 81 15.72 6.12 12.65
C SER A 81 14.93 5.37 11.57
N ALA A 82 15.47 4.26 11.07
CA ALA A 82 14.79 3.45 10.05
C ALA A 82 13.52 2.82 10.62
N LYS A 83 13.54 2.35 11.88
CA LYS A 83 12.35 1.89 12.59
C LYS A 83 11.26 2.95 12.60
N ARG A 84 11.61 4.18 13.01
CA ARG A 84 10.61 5.25 13.07
C ARG A 84 10.09 5.61 11.68
N TRP A 85 10.96 5.69 10.68
CA TRP A 85 10.54 5.96 9.30
C TRP A 85 9.56 4.89 8.79
N PHE A 86 9.82 3.59 9.01
CA PHE A 86 8.90 2.51 8.62
C PHE A 86 7.54 2.56 9.33
N GLU A 87 7.47 3.11 10.54
CA GLU A 87 6.20 3.31 11.27
C GLU A 87 5.38 4.47 10.70
N LEU A 88 6.03 5.44 10.04
CA LEU A 88 5.41 6.68 9.56
C LEU A 88 4.95 6.58 8.11
N VAL A 89 5.77 5.97 7.26
CA VAL A 89 5.55 5.97 5.80
C VAL A 89 4.24 5.30 5.46
N THR A 90 3.40 6.05 4.76
CA THR A 90 2.14 5.60 4.20
C THR A 90 2.03 6.16 2.79
N ILE A 91 1.84 5.29 1.80
CA ILE A 91 1.60 5.69 0.42
C ILE A 91 0.11 5.47 0.12
N PRO A 92 -0.62 6.49 -0.39
CA PRO A 92 -2.01 6.34 -0.81
C PRO A 92 -2.19 5.23 -1.86
N THR A 93 -3.33 4.53 -1.82
CA THR A 93 -3.61 3.44 -2.78
C THR A 93 -3.73 3.98 -4.20
N GLU A 94 -4.22 5.20 -4.36
CA GLU A 94 -4.35 5.91 -5.64
C GLU A 94 -2.97 6.16 -6.30
N ASP A 95 -1.98 6.52 -5.50
CA ASP A 95 -0.61 6.74 -5.99
C ASP A 95 0.03 5.43 -6.42
N MET A 96 -0.23 4.34 -5.68
CA MET A 96 0.23 2.99 -6.05
C MET A 96 -0.46 2.48 -7.32
N ASN A 97 -1.74 2.81 -7.53
CA ASN A 97 -2.44 2.49 -8.77
C ASN A 97 -1.82 3.25 -9.96
N THR A 98 -1.46 4.52 -9.75
CA THR A 98 -0.82 5.37 -10.75
C THR A 98 0.57 4.86 -11.12
N GLU A 99 1.38 4.46 -10.14
CA GLU A 99 2.67 3.80 -10.39
C GLU A 99 2.48 2.50 -11.20
N SER A 100 1.51 1.67 -10.82
CA SER A 100 1.24 0.41 -11.51
C SER A 100 0.84 0.65 -12.98
N LEU A 101 0.10 1.73 -13.26
CA LEU A 101 -0.26 2.10 -14.63
C LEU A 101 0.96 2.50 -15.46
N ARG A 102 1.85 3.33 -14.91
CA ARG A 102 3.07 3.77 -15.61
C ARG A 102 3.98 2.60 -15.95
N ILE A 103 4.12 1.63 -15.03
CA ILE A 103 4.84 0.39 -15.29
C ILE A 103 4.21 -0.38 -16.46
N LYS A 104 2.88 -0.53 -16.45
CA LYS A 104 2.16 -1.20 -17.54
C LYS A 104 2.36 -0.49 -18.89
N GLU A 105 2.42 0.83 -18.89
CA GLU A 105 2.61 1.65 -20.09
C GLU A 105 4.05 1.65 -20.62
N GLY A 106 4.97 0.99 -19.91
CA GLY A 106 6.33 0.71 -20.38
C GLY A 106 7.43 1.39 -19.57
N GLU A 107 7.09 2.20 -18.56
CA GLU A 107 8.06 2.79 -17.64
C GLU A 107 8.45 1.78 -16.54
N ASN A 108 8.99 0.62 -16.93
CA ASN A 108 9.18 -0.54 -16.06
C ASN A 108 10.66 -0.88 -15.76
N THR A 109 11.59 0.01 -16.08
CA THR A 109 13.00 -0.19 -15.76
C THR A 109 13.31 0.29 -14.35
N SER A 110 14.38 -0.21 -13.72
CA SER A 110 14.81 0.30 -12.40
C SER A 110 15.08 1.80 -12.38
N LYS A 111 15.49 2.38 -13.52
CA LYS A 111 15.68 3.83 -13.67
C LYS A 111 14.34 4.56 -13.66
N ASP A 112 13.31 4.01 -14.29
CA ASP A 112 11.97 4.58 -14.28
C ASP A 112 11.37 4.54 -12.88
N ILE A 113 11.41 3.37 -12.21
CA ILE A 113 10.89 3.25 -10.84
C ILE A 113 11.58 4.22 -9.88
N ARG A 114 12.91 4.36 -10.01
CA ARG A 114 13.69 5.34 -9.23
C ARG A 114 13.19 6.76 -9.47
N ARG A 115 13.03 7.13 -10.73
CA ARG A 115 12.52 8.44 -11.14
C ARG A 115 11.10 8.68 -10.64
N HIS A 116 10.20 7.69 -10.71
CA HIS A 116 8.82 7.81 -10.20
C HIS A 116 8.80 8.07 -8.70
N ALA A 117 9.65 7.37 -7.94
CA ALA A 117 9.76 7.59 -6.50
C ALA A 117 10.30 8.99 -6.18
N GLU A 118 11.26 9.49 -6.95
CA GLU A 118 11.79 10.85 -6.81
C GLU A 118 10.71 11.90 -7.17
N GLU A 119 9.99 11.73 -8.27
CA GLU A 119 8.85 12.57 -8.66
C GLU A 119 7.74 12.56 -7.59
N TRP A 120 7.44 11.40 -6.99
CA TRP A 120 6.45 11.31 -5.91
C TRP A 120 6.92 12.08 -4.67
N ILE A 121 8.21 11.98 -4.31
CA ILE A 121 8.78 12.74 -3.19
C ILE A 121 8.71 14.24 -3.47
N GLU A 122 9.09 14.70 -4.67
CA GLU A 122 9.03 16.11 -5.05
C GLU A 122 7.62 16.68 -4.93
N ASN A 123 6.61 15.90 -5.33
CA ASN A 123 5.20 16.28 -5.22
C ASN A 123 4.62 16.18 -3.80
N ASN A 124 5.32 15.50 -2.88
CA ASN A 124 4.92 15.27 -1.50
C ASN A 124 6.01 15.73 -0.51
N GLN A 125 6.78 16.75 -0.88
CA GLN A 125 8.04 17.09 -0.22
C GLN A 125 7.87 17.36 1.27
N GLU A 126 6.88 18.16 1.66
CA GLU A 126 6.60 18.48 3.07
C GLU A 126 6.25 17.23 3.90
N LEU A 127 5.45 16.32 3.32
CA LEU A 127 5.07 15.06 3.96
C LEU A 127 6.29 14.16 4.15
N PHE A 128 7.08 14.00 3.10
CA PHE A 128 8.29 13.19 3.12
C PHE A 128 9.33 13.75 4.11
N ASP A 129 9.56 15.06 4.09
CA ASP A 129 10.48 15.74 5.00
C ASP A 129 10.02 15.60 6.45
N GLY A 130 8.71 15.67 6.71
CA GLY A 130 8.13 15.39 8.02
C GLY A 130 8.51 13.99 8.54
N TRP A 131 8.38 12.96 7.70
CA TRP A 131 8.79 11.60 8.07
C TRP A 131 10.28 11.49 8.35
N VAL A 132 11.12 12.15 7.53
CA VAL A 132 12.58 12.11 7.65
C VAL A 132 13.04 12.83 8.92
N GLU A 133 12.51 14.01 9.22
CA GLU A 133 12.88 14.76 10.42
C GLU A 133 12.48 14.03 11.69
N GLU A 134 11.28 13.46 11.74
CA GLU A 134 10.85 12.68 12.88
C GLU A 134 11.70 11.41 13.08
N ALA A 135 12.04 10.73 11.99
CA ALA A 135 12.95 9.60 12.02
C ALA A 135 14.35 9.98 12.53
N LYS A 136 14.89 11.14 12.13
CA LYS A 136 16.19 11.64 12.63
C LYS A 136 16.14 11.93 14.14
N VAL A 137 15.05 12.50 14.64
CA VAL A 137 14.87 12.75 16.08
C VAL A 137 14.90 11.45 16.87
N ALA A 138 14.17 10.42 16.42
CA ALA A 138 14.18 9.10 17.05
C ALA A 138 15.58 8.48 17.09
N GLY A 139 16.35 8.64 16.00
CA GLY A 139 17.74 8.20 15.95
C GLY A 139 18.63 8.87 17.00
N LYS A 140 18.51 10.20 17.15
CA LYS A 140 19.28 10.96 18.13
C LYS A 140 18.93 10.59 19.57
N ALA A 141 17.64 10.43 19.89
CA ALA A 141 17.20 10.05 21.24
C ALA A 141 17.83 8.71 21.68
N ALA A 142 17.84 7.71 20.79
CA ALA A 142 18.43 6.41 21.09
C ALA A 142 19.96 6.45 21.32
N LEU A 143 20.67 7.41 20.72
CA LEU A 143 22.11 7.62 20.96
C LEU A 143 22.37 8.28 22.33
N VAL A 144 21.45 9.09 22.83
CA VAL A 144 21.55 9.72 24.16
C VAL A 144 21.34 8.68 25.26
N ASP A 145 20.35 7.80 25.11
CA ASP A 145 20.04 6.75 26.09
C ASP A 145 21.13 5.67 26.22
N THR A 146 22.05 5.58 25.25
CA THR A 146 23.17 4.63 25.25
C THR A 146 24.48 5.24 25.78
N LYS A 147 24.51 6.55 26.09
CA LYS A 147 25.68 7.18 26.71
C LYS A 147 25.69 6.88 28.23
N PRO A 148 26.78 6.33 28.81
CA PRO A 148 26.85 6.11 30.25
C PRO A 148 26.76 7.45 31.01
N PRO A 149 26.19 7.48 32.23
CA PRO A 149 26.10 8.71 33.02
C PRO A 149 27.51 9.27 33.24
N ASP A 150 27.67 10.59 32.99
CA ASP A 150 28.93 11.29 33.16
C ASP A 150 29.44 11.06 34.60
N LYS A 151 30.70 10.61 34.72
CA LYS A 151 31.37 10.31 36.00
C LYS A 151 31.76 11.58 36.75
#